data_AF-A0A846PJ43-F1
#
_entry.id   AF-A0A846PJ43-F1
#
_cell.length_a   1.000
_cell.length_b   1.000
_cell.length_c   1.000
_cell.angle_alpha   90.00
_cell.angle_beta   90.00
_cell.angle_gamma   90.00
#
_symmetry.space_group_name_H-M   'P 1'
#
loop_
_entity.id
_entity.type
_entity.pdbx_description
1 polymer ?
#
loop_
_entity_poly.entity_id
_entity_poly.type
_entity_poly.pdbx_seq_one_letter_code
_entity_poly.pdbx_strand_id
1 'polypeptide(L)'
;MNEALRAFKNDVGFVRFQIDSYNDFIDNSLQKIIDQIEEIKPEVPEIGELVLKFGKVTVGKPCVKEAEGAVREILPMEARIRDFSYTAPVYVEITPIVNKVEQEPVNVLLAEMPIMLKSKVCP
;
A
#
# COMPACT_ATOMS: atom_id res chain seq x y z
N MET A 1 -31.86 28.02 2.12
CA MET A 1 -30.44 27.83 2.52
C MET A 1 -30.19 26.47 3.18
N ASN A 2 -31.07 25.98 4.07
CA ASN A 2 -30.85 24.69 4.76
C ASN A 2 -31.00 23.42 3.89
N GLU A 3 -31.80 23.46 2.82
CA GLU A 3 -32.10 22.28 2.02
C GLU A 3 -30.97 21.91 1.05
N ALA A 4 -30.42 22.91 0.34
CA ALA A 4 -29.26 22.72 -0.54
C ALA A 4 -28.03 22.20 0.20
N LEU A 5 -27.81 22.65 1.44
CA LEU A 5 -26.68 22.23 2.26
C LEU A 5 -26.85 20.79 2.79
N ARG A 6 -28.10 20.38 3.06
CA ARG A 6 -28.44 18.99 3.39
C ARG A 6 -28.28 18.06 2.19
N ALA A 7 -28.74 18.47 1.02
CA ALA A 7 -28.55 17.74 -0.23
C ALA A 7 -27.05 17.56 -0.53
N PHE A 8 -26.25 18.63 -0.46
CA PHE A 8 -24.80 18.56 -0.65
C PHE A 8 -24.11 17.60 0.34
N LYS A 9 -24.49 17.63 1.61
CA LYS A 9 -23.94 16.70 2.62
C LYS A 9 -24.24 15.24 2.29
N ASN A 10 -25.44 14.94 1.81
CA ASN A 10 -25.87 13.57 1.54
C ASN A 10 -25.28 13.03 0.23
N ASP A 11 -25.20 13.88 -0.81
CA ASP A 11 -24.78 13.45 -2.15
C ASP A 11 -23.25 13.52 -2.33
N VAL A 12 -22.63 14.57 -1.81
CA VAL A 12 -21.19 14.83 -1.96
C VAL A 12 -20.45 14.51 -0.67
N GLY A 13 -20.93 15.01 0.47
CA GLY A 13 -20.25 14.83 1.75
C GLY A 13 -19.05 15.77 1.92
N PHE A 14 -18.81 16.20 3.16
CA PHE A 14 -17.84 17.27 3.46
C PHE A 14 -16.36 16.86 3.33
N VAL A 15 -16.07 15.56 3.26
CA VAL A 15 -14.71 15.00 3.29
C VAL A 15 -14.41 14.09 2.10
N ARG A 16 -15.29 14.09 1.10
CA ARG A 16 -15.21 13.17 -0.04
C ARG A 16 -13.98 13.42 -0.90
N PHE A 17 -13.56 14.68 -1.03
CA PHE A 17 -12.35 15.02 -1.78
C PHE A 17 -11.10 14.28 -1.25
N GLN A 18 -10.93 14.23 0.07
CA GLN A 18 -9.79 13.55 0.70
C GLN A 18 -9.86 12.04 0.50
N ILE A 19 -11.06 11.45 0.66
CA ILE A 19 -11.27 10.01 0.48
C ILE A 19 -11.03 9.61 -0.99
N ASP A 20 -11.56 10.40 -1.93
CA ASP A 20 -11.42 10.13 -3.37
C ASP A 20 -9.96 10.28 -3.80
N SER A 21 -9.25 11.30 -3.32
CA SER A 21 -7.82 11.47 -3.59
C SER A 21 -6.97 10.34 -3.00
N TYR A 22 -7.28 9.86 -1.79
CA TYR A 22 -6.58 8.73 -1.19
C TYR A 22 -6.86 7.43 -1.94
N ASN A 23 -8.11 7.19 -2.34
CA ASN A 23 -8.48 6.03 -3.14
C ASN A 23 -7.77 6.03 -4.50
N ASP A 24 -7.71 7.19 -5.18
CA ASP A 24 -6.95 7.32 -6.43
C ASP A 24 -5.45 7.09 -6.23
N PHE A 25 -4.91 7.52 -5.09
CA PHE A 25 -3.52 7.24 -4.75
C PHE A 25 -3.25 5.74 -4.65
N ILE A 26 -4.10 5.00 -3.92
CA ILE A 26 -3.95 3.55 -3.73
C ILE A 26 -4.21 2.79 -5.05
N ASP A 27 -5.26 3.14 -5.77
CA ASP A 27 -5.71 2.41 -6.96
C ASP A 27 -4.81 2.67 -8.18
N ASN A 28 -4.26 3.90 -8.31
CA ASN A 28 -3.58 4.34 -9.54
C ASN A 28 -2.18 4.91 -9.30
N SER A 29 -2.04 5.88 -8.39
CA SER A 29 -0.78 6.64 -8.29
C SER A 29 0.38 5.81 -7.74
N LEU A 30 0.10 4.89 -6.81
CA LEU A 30 1.13 4.03 -6.23
C LEU A 30 1.80 3.14 -7.29
N GLN A 31 1.03 2.50 -8.17
CA GLN A 31 1.58 1.69 -9.26
C GLN A 31 2.42 2.54 -10.21
N LYS A 32 1.94 3.74 -10.59
CA LYS A 32 2.69 4.67 -11.46
C LYS A 32 4.05 5.06 -10.89
N ILE A 33 4.15 5.25 -9.57
CA ILE A 33 5.41 5.58 -8.90
C ILE A 33 6.39 4.39 -8.99
N ILE A 34 5.90 3.16 -8.78
CA ILE A 34 6.73 1.96 -8.88
C ILE A 34 7.17 1.74 -10.34
N ASP A 35 6.28 1.92 -11.31
CA ASP A 35 6.59 1.78 -12.73
C ASP A 35 7.68 2.75 -13.21
N GLN A 36 7.79 3.93 -12.59
CA GLN A 36 8.82 4.93 -12.91
C GLN A 36 10.24 4.53 -12.48
N ILE A 37 10.38 3.60 -11.54
CA ILE A 37 11.70 3.12 -11.08
C ILE A 37 12.32 2.18 -12.12
N GLU A 38 11.49 1.45 -12.89
CA GLU A 38 11.85 0.43 -13.87
C GLU A 38 12.68 -0.73 -13.30
N GLU A 39 13.97 -0.49 -13.03
CA GLU A 39 14.92 -1.48 -12.55
C GLU A 39 15.96 -0.88 -11.60
N ILE A 40 16.39 -1.67 -10.61
CA ILE A 40 17.53 -1.33 -9.74
C ILE A 40 18.67 -2.31 -10.01
N LYS A 41 19.89 -1.78 -10.16
CA LYS A 41 21.10 -2.55 -10.41
C LYS A 41 22.03 -2.46 -9.21
N PRO A 42 21.82 -3.28 -8.16
CA PRO A 42 22.73 -3.29 -7.02
C PRO A 42 24.08 -3.92 -7.41
N GLU A 43 25.16 -3.33 -6.93
CA GLU A 43 26.50 -3.91 -7.09
C GLU A 43 26.75 -4.94 -5.98
N VAL A 44 26.61 -6.24 -6.31
CA VAL A 44 26.85 -7.35 -5.37
C VAL A 44 27.93 -8.28 -5.94
N PRO A 45 29.21 -8.11 -5.53
CA PRO A 45 30.35 -8.84 -6.11
C PRO A 45 30.21 -10.37 -6.10
N GLU A 46 29.48 -10.92 -5.14
CA GLU A 46 29.31 -12.37 -4.93
C GLU A 46 28.27 -13.00 -5.88
N ILE A 47 27.32 -12.22 -6.39
CA ILE A 47 26.16 -12.71 -7.18
C ILE A 47 26.37 -12.46 -8.69
N GLY A 48 27.25 -11.52 -9.05
CA GLY A 48 27.49 -11.11 -10.43
C GLY A 48 26.56 -9.98 -10.87
N GLU A 49 26.18 -9.95 -12.15
CA GLU A 49 25.27 -8.94 -12.68
C GLU A 49 23.85 -9.20 -12.17
N LEU A 50 23.40 -8.41 -11.19
CA LEU A 50 22.06 -8.48 -10.60
C LEU A 50 21.24 -7.26 -11.04
N VAL A 51 20.06 -7.51 -11.61
CA VAL A 51 19.05 -6.50 -11.92
C VAL A 51 17.75 -6.89 -11.22
N LEU A 52 17.15 -5.94 -10.49
CA LEU A 52 15.85 -6.12 -9.83
C LEU A 52 14.81 -5.37 -10.63
N LYS A 53 13.92 -6.11 -11.29
CA LYS A 53 12.79 -5.54 -12.03
C LYS A 53 11.57 -5.47 -11.14
N PHE A 54 10.96 -4.29 -11.06
CA PHE A 54 9.75 -4.08 -10.27
C PHE A 54 8.51 -4.43 -11.07
N GLY A 55 7.56 -5.09 -10.41
CA GLY A 55 6.27 -5.49 -10.97
C GLY A 55 5.11 -4.81 -10.26
N LYS A 56 4.06 -5.57 -10.00
CA LYS A 56 2.83 -5.06 -9.42
C LYS A 56 3.00 -4.71 -7.94
N VAL A 57 2.45 -3.55 -7.54
CA VAL A 57 2.31 -3.17 -6.13
C VAL A 57 0.92 -3.50 -5.62
N THR A 58 0.83 -4.02 -4.40
CA THR A 58 -0.44 -4.40 -3.76
C THR A 58 -0.47 -3.91 -2.32
N VAL A 59 -1.51 -3.17 -1.96
CA VAL A 59 -1.77 -2.76 -0.57
C VAL A 59 -2.67 -3.81 0.07
N GLY A 60 -2.20 -4.38 1.19
CA GLY A 60 -2.97 -5.31 2.00
C GLY A 60 -4.05 -4.63 2.83
N LYS A 61 -4.51 -5.33 3.87
CA LYS A 61 -5.47 -4.80 4.83
C LYS A 61 -4.79 -4.29 6.08
N PRO A 62 -5.42 -3.34 6.82
CA PRO A 62 -4.91 -2.87 8.09
C PRO A 62 -4.66 -4.03 9.07
N CYS A 63 -3.44 -4.17 9.57
CA CYS A 63 -3.06 -5.27 10.44
C CYS A 63 -2.00 -4.85 11.46
N VAL A 64 -1.83 -5.67 12.51
CA VAL A 64 -0.73 -5.54 13.46
C VAL A 64 0.05 -6.85 13.54
N LYS A 65 1.37 -6.73 13.73
CA LYS A 65 2.24 -7.86 14.07
C LYS A 65 2.39 -7.95 15.58
N GLU A 66 1.93 -9.05 16.16
CA GLU A 66 2.01 -9.28 17.60
C GLU A 66 3.39 -9.85 18.00
N ALA A 67 3.70 -9.85 19.31
CA ALA A 67 5.00 -10.23 19.83
C ALA A 67 5.44 -11.65 19.42
N GLU A 68 4.47 -12.55 19.22
CA GLU A 68 4.68 -13.93 18.78
C GLU A 68 4.88 -14.06 17.25
N GLY A 69 4.87 -12.93 16.53
CA GLY A 69 5.05 -12.87 15.08
C GLY A 69 3.76 -13.07 14.28
N ALA A 70 2.63 -13.35 14.94
CA ALA A 70 1.33 -13.46 14.30
C ALA A 70 0.90 -12.12 13.70
N VAL A 71 0.37 -12.15 12.48
CA VAL A 71 -0.20 -10.99 11.79
C VAL A 71 -1.71 -11.13 11.83
N ARG A 72 -2.41 -10.11 12.34
CA ARG A 72 -3.87 -10.09 12.37
C ARG A 72 -4.43 -8.77 11.88
N GLU A 73 -5.55 -8.85 11.16
CA GLU A 73 -6.31 -7.66 10.76
C GLU A 73 -6.87 -6.94 12.00
N ILE A 74 -6.90 -5.61 11.95
CA ILE A 74 -7.40 -4.77 13.05
C ILE A 74 -8.45 -3.79 12.54
N LEU A 75 -9.38 -3.42 13.43
CA LEU A 75 -10.36 -2.37 13.16
C LEU A 75 -9.85 -1.01 13.66
N PRO A 76 -10.33 0.12 13.10
CA PRO A 76 -9.92 1.46 13.53
C PRO A 76 -10.07 1.72 15.03
N MET A 77 -11.17 1.25 15.62
CA MET A 77 -11.44 1.42 17.05
C MET A 77 -10.46 0.63 17.91
N GLU A 78 -10.05 -0.55 17.46
CA GLU A 78 -9.06 -1.34 18.17
C GLU A 78 -7.70 -0.66 18.14
N ALA A 79 -7.27 -0.21 16.96
CA ALA A 79 -6.01 0.52 16.81
C ALA A 79 -5.95 1.73 17.75
N ARG A 80 -7.06 2.47 17.86
CA ARG A 80 -7.18 3.61 18.78
C ARG A 80 -7.10 3.23 20.25
N ILE A 81 -7.78 2.17 20.68
CA ILE A 81 -7.84 1.78 22.11
C ILE A 81 -6.49 1.23 22.59
N ARG A 82 -5.75 0.55 21.70
CA ARG A 82 -4.48 -0.11 22.02
C ARG A 82 -3.24 0.69 21.62
N ASP A 83 -3.43 1.91 21.12
CA ASP A 83 -2.36 2.80 20.62
C ASP A 83 -1.51 2.14 19.51
N PHE A 84 -2.17 1.48 18.57
CA PHE A 84 -1.53 0.94 17.37
C PHE A 84 -1.62 1.91 16.20
N SER A 85 -0.57 1.91 15.37
CA SER A 85 -0.62 2.48 14.02
C SER A 85 -1.63 1.71 13.17
N TYR A 86 -2.60 2.42 12.59
CA TYR A 86 -3.57 1.82 11.67
C TYR A 86 -2.98 1.76 10.26
N THR A 87 -2.10 0.78 10.03
CA THR A 87 -1.33 0.60 8.80
C THR A 87 -1.60 -0.74 8.14
N ALA A 88 -1.41 -0.81 6.82
CA ALA A 88 -1.47 -2.04 6.04
C ALA A 88 -0.13 -2.32 5.33
N PRO A 89 0.24 -3.59 5.12
CA PRO A 89 1.47 -3.93 4.42
C PRO A 89 1.34 -3.63 2.93
N VAL A 90 2.37 -3.05 2.34
CA VAL A 90 2.51 -2.84 0.89
C VAL A 90 3.49 -3.86 0.37
N TYR A 91 3.04 -4.71 -0.55
CA TYR A 91 3.86 -5.69 -1.23
C TYR A 91 4.21 -5.21 -2.64
N VAL A 92 5.41 -5.52 -3.09
CA VAL A 92 5.81 -5.33 -4.48
C VAL A 92 6.36 -6.63 -5.02
N GLU A 93 5.93 -7.00 -6.21
CA GLU A 93 6.51 -8.10 -6.97
C GLU A 93 7.87 -7.67 -7.51
N ILE A 94 8.91 -8.46 -7.25
CA ILE A 94 10.26 -8.23 -7.77
C ILE A 94 10.69 -9.46 -8.54
N THR A 95 11.16 -9.26 -9.77
CA THR A 95 11.77 -10.31 -10.60
C THR A 95 13.29 -10.09 -10.62
N PRO A 96 14.07 -10.93 -9.93
CA PRO A 96 15.52 -10.87 -9.98
C PRO A 96 16.03 -11.40 -11.33
N ILE A 97 16.98 -10.69 -11.94
CA ILE A 97 17.69 -11.13 -13.14
C ILE A 97 19.16 -11.26 -12.76
N VAL A 98 19.66 -12.49 -12.73
CA VAL A 98 21.04 -12.81 -12.33
C VAL A 98 21.79 -13.31 -13.54
N ASN A 99 22.87 -12.62 -13.93
CA ASN A 99 23.67 -12.96 -15.11
C ASN A 99 22.81 -13.16 -16.37
N LYS A 100 21.84 -12.27 -16.58
CA LYS A 100 20.85 -12.27 -17.68
C LYS A 100 19.82 -13.41 -17.66
N VAL A 101 19.72 -14.14 -16.56
CA VAL A 101 18.69 -15.18 -16.35
C VAL A 101 17.63 -14.66 -15.38
N GLU A 102 16.40 -14.51 -15.87
CA GLU A 102 15.24 -14.17 -15.04
C GLU A 102 14.93 -15.31 -14.06
N GLN A 103 14.78 -14.96 -12.79
CA GLN A 103 14.36 -15.85 -11.72
C GLN A 103 12.85 -15.75 -11.49
N GLU A 104 12.30 -16.65 -10.67
CA GLU A 104 10.89 -16.58 -10.31
C GLU A 104 10.56 -15.26 -9.57
N PRO A 105 9.45 -14.59 -9.91
CA PRO A 105 9.01 -13.39 -9.21
C PRO A 105 8.72 -13.68 -7.74
N VAL A 106 9.17 -12.78 -6.86
CA VAL A 106 8.93 -12.86 -5.43
C VAL A 106 8.17 -11.63 -4.95
N ASN A 107 7.18 -11.85 -4.08
CA ASN A 107 6.47 -10.75 -3.42
C ASN A 107 7.23 -10.36 -2.16
N VAL A 108 7.69 -9.11 -2.12
CA VAL A 108 8.47 -8.58 -1.00
C VAL A 108 7.66 -7.50 -0.29
N LEU A 109 7.70 -7.51 1.04
CA LEU A 109 7.16 -6.41 1.85
C LEU A 109 8.01 -5.16 1.62
N LEU A 110 7.41 -4.15 0.99
CA LEU A 110 8.06 -2.88 0.67
C LEU A 110 7.96 -1.90 1.83
N ALA A 111 6.76 -1.74 2.39
CA ALA A 111 6.47 -0.71 3.39
C ALA A 111 5.19 -1.01 4.18
N GLU A 112 4.93 -0.21 5.20
CA GLU A 112 3.63 -0.10 5.87
C GLU A 112 2.96 1.23 5.47
N MET A 113 1.73 1.16 4.98
CA MET A 113 0.94 2.30 4.52
C MET A 113 -0.13 2.67 5.55
N PRO A 114 -0.16 3.91 6.08
CA PRO A 114 -1.27 4.38 6.89
C PRO A 114 -2.59 4.36 6.11
N ILE A 115 -3.62 3.76 6.69
CA ILE A 115 -4.93 3.62 6.04
C ILE A 115 -5.88 4.75 6.45
N MET A 116 -6.39 5.47 5.45
CA MET A 116 -7.38 6.52 5.69
C MET A 116 -8.72 5.90 6.08
N LEU A 117 -9.32 6.39 7.17
CA LEU A 117 -10.64 5.94 7.62
C LEU A 117 -11.70 6.19 6.54
N LYS A 118 -12.59 5.22 6.34
CA LYS A 118 -13.65 5.23 5.30
C LYS A 118 -13.14 5.23 3.85
N SER A 119 -11.83 5.06 3.62
CA SER A 119 -11.32 4.75 2.28
C SER A 119 -11.76 3.34 1.85
N LYS A 120 -11.55 3.00 0.58
CA LYS A 120 -11.88 1.67 0.03
C LYS A 120 -11.11 0.52 0.71
N VAL A 121 -9.93 0.80 1.26
CA VAL A 121 -9.06 -0.18 1.92
C VAL A 121 -9.42 -0.35 3.41
N CYS A 122 -10.15 0.61 3.97
CA CYS A 122 -10.70 0.50 5.32
C CYS A 122 -11.89 -0.49 5.31
N PRO A 123 -11.86 -1.55 6.15
CA PRO A 123 -13.00 -2.45 6.33
C PRO A 123 -14.20 -1.77 7.00
#